data_AF-A0A4Q3KIY3-F1
#
_entry.id   AF-A0A4Q3KIY3-F1
#
_cell.length_a   1.000
_cell.length_b   1.000
_cell.length_c   1.000
_cell.angle_alpha   90.00
_cell.angle_beta   90.00
_cell.angle_gamma   90.00
#
_symmetry.space_group_name_H-M   'P 1'
#
loop_
_entity.id
_entity.type
_entity.pdbx_description
1 polymer ?
#
loop_
_entity_poly.entity_id
_entity_poly.type
_entity_poly.pdbx_seq_one_letter_code
_entity_poly.pdbx_strand_id
1 'polypeptide(L)'
;MATTVAKPLQGGQWPAKASLRAAQTPVDIGCPAPHQGTPQAVCRHRIPGRGRRRRRPTVETILQPGPFVSRLVPYLVPLDSPRIDLPLGVTERPVPSADLRASNFALDAESLARYPDGRSLEAVLAARLGTTPDQVMVTAGADEALDRAFRAMLTPNDNLVVATPTFEMVAHYANLIGAEVLAVPWEPGGLPTDAMLAAVTPKTKVVVVVSPNNPTGAVATGADIRRLSGGAPHALVL
;
A
#
# COMPACT_ATOMS: atom_id res chain seq x y z
N MET A 1 -17.90 -12.84 52.82
CA MET A 1 -17.03 -11.65 52.96
C MET A 1 -16.58 -11.24 51.56
N ALA A 2 -17.00 -10.04 51.16
CA ALA A 2 -16.60 -9.19 50.04
C ALA A 2 -16.18 -9.81 48.70
N THR A 3 -17.15 -9.87 47.79
CA THR A 3 -17.00 -9.90 46.32
C THR A 3 -16.71 -8.47 45.83
N THR A 4 -15.68 -8.24 45.01
CA THR A 4 -15.47 -6.93 44.36
C THR A 4 -15.75 -7.05 42.86
N VAL A 5 -16.90 -6.51 42.47
CA VAL A 5 -17.35 -6.34 41.09
C VAL A 5 -16.74 -5.05 40.56
N ALA A 6 -15.95 -5.12 39.48
CA ALA A 6 -15.47 -3.93 38.78
C ALA A 6 -16.62 -3.32 37.96
N LYS A 7 -16.92 -2.04 38.22
CA LYS A 7 -17.93 -1.25 37.49
C LYS A 7 -17.46 -0.96 36.05
N PRO A 8 -18.37 -0.91 35.06
CA PRO A 8 -18.04 -0.47 33.71
C PRO A 8 -17.87 1.06 33.67
N LEU A 9 -16.85 1.52 32.95
CA LEU A 9 -16.63 2.94 32.66
C LEU A 9 -17.71 3.43 31.69
N GLN A 10 -18.60 4.28 32.19
CA GLN A 10 -19.53 5.06 31.37
C GLN A 10 -18.82 6.26 30.76
N GLY A 11 -19.04 6.49 29.45
CA GLY A 11 -18.98 7.81 28.82
C GLY A 11 -17.59 8.40 28.58
N GLY A 12 -16.91 7.97 27.52
CA GLY A 12 -15.72 8.66 27.01
C GLY A 12 -16.10 9.89 26.17
N GLN A 13 -16.15 11.07 26.78
CA GLN A 13 -15.94 12.32 26.06
C GLN A 13 -14.46 12.43 25.68
N TRP A 14 -14.17 12.51 24.37
CA TRP A 14 -12.83 12.83 23.89
C TRP A 14 -12.48 14.27 24.26
N PRO A 15 -11.34 14.56 24.92
CA PRO A 15 -10.93 15.93 25.15
C PRO A 15 -10.55 16.58 23.81
N ALA A 16 -11.04 17.80 23.58
CA ALA A 16 -10.70 18.62 22.42
C ALA A 16 -9.19 18.83 22.30
N LYS A 17 -8.69 18.89 21.06
CA LYS A 17 -7.28 19.04 20.68
C LYS A 17 -6.55 20.09 21.54
N ALA A 18 -5.79 19.64 22.54
CA ALA A 18 -4.78 20.46 23.18
C ALA A 18 -3.59 20.60 22.21
N SER A 19 -3.35 21.81 21.73
CA SER A 19 -2.14 22.13 20.97
C SER A 19 -0.91 21.91 21.85
N LEU A 20 -0.13 20.87 21.58
CA LEU A 20 1.18 20.69 22.18
C LEU A 20 2.13 21.76 21.64
N ARG A 21 2.16 22.93 22.28
CA ARG A 21 3.33 23.80 22.22
C ARG A 21 4.34 23.20 23.20
N ALA A 22 5.42 22.64 22.66
CA ALA A 22 6.59 22.31 23.46
C ALA A 22 7.07 23.59 24.16
N ALA A 23 6.91 23.66 25.48
CA ALA A 23 7.57 24.66 26.29
C ALA A 23 9.07 24.32 26.27
N GLN A 24 9.82 25.02 25.41
CA GLN A 24 11.27 25.04 25.50
C GLN A 24 11.64 25.88 26.72
N THR A 25 11.80 25.24 27.87
CA THR A 25 12.53 25.83 28.99
C THR A 25 14.00 25.96 28.55
N PRO A 26 14.60 27.16 28.61
CA PRO A 26 16.02 27.31 28.34
C PRO A 26 16.78 26.51 29.40
N VAL A 27 17.60 25.55 28.96
CA VAL A 27 18.62 24.95 29.82
C VAL A 27 19.73 25.98 29.96
N ASP A 28 19.88 26.53 31.15
CA ASP A 28 20.91 27.50 31.48
C ASP A 28 22.25 26.77 31.63
N ILE A 29 23.00 26.67 30.53
CA ILE A 29 24.36 26.13 30.54
C ILE A 29 25.28 27.25 31.01
N GLY A 30 25.44 27.33 32.34
CA GLY A 30 26.16 28.40 33.03
C GLY A 30 27.48 28.76 32.36
N CYS A 31 27.63 30.04 32.02
CA CYS A 31 28.90 30.61 31.59
C CYS A 31 29.81 30.74 32.83
N PRO A 32 31.07 30.26 32.81
CA PRO A 32 31.95 30.40 33.96
C PRO A 32 32.20 31.90 34.25
N ALA A 33 32.14 32.26 35.53
CA ALA A 33 32.35 33.63 35.99
C ALA A 33 33.74 34.16 35.59
N PRO A 34 33.86 35.42 35.15
CA PRO A 34 35.15 36.00 34.81
C PRO A 34 36.01 36.22 36.07
N HIS A 35 37.29 35.85 35.98
CA HIS A 35 38.30 36.24 36.97
C HIS A 35 38.37 37.77 37.06
N GLN A 36 38.40 38.29 38.29
CA GLN A 36 38.49 39.72 38.58
C GLN A 36 39.81 40.28 38.06
N GLY A 37 39.78 41.31 37.22
CA GLY A 37 40.99 42.13 36.99
C GLY A 37 41.25 42.77 35.62
N THR A 38 40.39 42.68 34.60
CA THR A 38 40.65 43.39 33.32
C THR A 38 39.39 43.94 32.66
N PRO A 39 39.39 45.19 32.14
CA PRO A 39 38.23 45.78 31.49
C PRO A 39 37.91 45.05 30.18
N GLN A 40 36.65 44.64 30.02
CA GLN A 40 36.15 43.96 28.83
C GLN A 40 36.19 44.92 27.62
N ALA A 41 37.13 44.69 26.70
CA ALA A 41 36.99 45.16 25.33
C ALA A 41 35.89 44.31 24.67
N VAL A 42 34.68 44.88 24.53
CA VAL A 42 33.60 44.26 23.76
C VAL A 42 34.01 44.28 22.28
N CYS A 43 34.62 43.19 21.80
CA CYS A 43 34.81 42.95 20.38
C CYS A 43 33.45 42.78 19.70
N ARG A 44 32.85 43.89 19.27
CA ARG A 44 31.69 43.87 18.36
C ARG A 44 32.18 43.48 16.97
N HIS A 45 32.29 42.19 16.69
CA HIS A 45 32.38 41.72 15.31
C HIS A 45 31.06 42.05 14.60
N ARG A 46 31.05 43.16 13.84
CA ARG A 46 30.01 43.46 12.86
C ARG A 46 30.05 42.38 11.78
N ILE A 47 29.06 41.48 11.77
CA ILE A 47 28.83 40.60 10.61
C ILE A 47 28.40 41.51 9.44
N PRO A 48 29.18 41.60 8.35
CA PRO A 48 28.83 42.47 7.23
C PRO A 48 27.66 41.89 6.44
N GLY A 49 26.70 42.74 6.09
CA GLY A 49 25.71 42.49 5.03
C GLY A 49 24.56 41.56 5.43
N ARG A 50 23.43 42.14 5.84
CA ARG A 50 22.13 41.47 5.68
C ARG A 50 21.80 41.39 4.18
N GLY A 51 22.40 40.42 3.48
CA GLY A 51 21.91 39.98 2.18
C GLY A 51 20.44 39.59 2.31
N ARG A 52 19.63 39.89 1.28
CA ARG A 52 18.19 39.54 1.24
C ARG A 52 18.02 38.11 1.75
N ARG A 53 17.26 37.91 2.83
CA ARG A 53 16.92 36.57 3.33
C ARG A 53 16.27 35.82 2.18
N ARG A 54 16.99 34.86 1.57
CA ARG A 54 16.38 33.94 0.60
C ARG A 54 15.23 33.26 1.33
N ARG A 55 14.01 33.35 0.77
CA ARG A 55 12.86 32.63 1.32
C ARG A 55 13.26 31.16 1.42
N ARG A 56 13.10 30.57 2.61
CA ARG A 56 13.28 29.13 2.76
C ARG A 56 12.25 28.45 1.86
N PRO A 57 12.65 27.47 1.04
CA PRO A 57 11.70 26.70 0.25
C PRO A 57 10.68 26.05 1.19
N THR A 58 9.42 26.03 0.78
CA THR A 58 8.34 25.33 1.51
C THR A 58 8.41 23.84 1.25
N VAL A 59 7.77 23.03 2.10
CA VAL A 59 7.72 21.56 1.92
C VAL A 59 7.20 21.21 0.54
N GLU A 60 6.19 21.93 0.05
CA GLU A 60 5.60 21.74 -1.28
C GLU A 60 6.63 22.03 -2.37
N THR A 61 7.51 23.02 -2.21
CA THR A 61 8.57 23.27 -3.22
C THR A 61 9.72 22.28 -3.17
N ILE A 62 9.86 21.49 -2.09
CA ILE A 62 10.94 20.52 -1.90
C ILE A 62 10.48 19.11 -2.27
N LEU A 63 9.26 18.74 -1.89
CA LEU A 63 8.69 17.42 -2.09
C LEU A 63 7.65 17.49 -3.21
N GLN A 64 8.06 17.01 -4.38
CA GLN A 64 7.19 16.84 -5.54
C GLN A 64 6.99 15.34 -5.78
N PRO A 65 5.74 14.88 -6.03
CA PRO A 65 5.50 13.51 -6.40
C PRO A 65 6.30 13.13 -7.66
N GLY A 66 6.68 11.86 -7.75
CA GLY A 66 7.29 11.32 -8.96
C GLY A 66 6.40 11.56 -10.19
N PRO A 67 6.98 11.58 -11.40
CA PRO A 67 6.27 11.98 -12.63
C PRO A 67 5.07 11.09 -12.97
N PHE A 68 5.08 9.83 -12.55
CA PHE A 68 3.98 8.90 -12.77
C PHE A 68 2.88 9.08 -11.72
N VAL A 69 3.25 9.29 -10.46
CA VAL A 69 2.31 9.55 -9.37
C VAL A 69 1.56 10.87 -9.58
N SER A 70 2.23 11.91 -10.06
CA SER A 70 1.62 13.25 -10.24
C SER A 70 0.52 13.30 -11.30
N ARG A 71 0.40 12.28 -12.16
CA ARG A 71 -0.60 12.19 -13.23
C ARG A 71 -1.72 11.20 -12.92
N LEU A 72 -1.61 10.45 -11.84
CA LEU A 72 -2.58 9.42 -11.48
C LEU A 72 -3.81 10.02 -10.83
N VAL A 73 -4.97 9.48 -11.20
CA VAL A 73 -6.22 9.68 -10.49
C VAL A 73 -6.26 8.63 -9.37
N PRO A 74 -6.50 9.02 -8.11
CA PRO A 74 -6.56 8.07 -7.01
C PRO A 74 -7.71 7.08 -7.23
N TYR A 75 -7.48 5.82 -6.87
CA TYR A 75 -8.56 4.86 -6.79
C TYR A 75 -9.51 5.24 -5.65
N LEU A 76 -10.81 5.32 -5.93
CA LEU A 76 -11.83 5.72 -4.98
C LEU A 76 -12.83 4.59 -4.81
N VAL A 77 -12.86 4.00 -3.62
CA VAL A 77 -13.93 3.09 -3.20
C VAL A 77 -15.09 3.95 -2.69
N PRO A 78 -16.32 3.78 -3.19
CA PRO A 78 -17.49 4.44 -2.62
C PRO A 78 -17.59 4.08 -1.14
N LEU A 79 -17.46 5.06 -0.26
CA LEU A 79 -17.55 4.85 1.18
C LEU A 79 -18.97 4.43 1.56
N ASP A 80 -19.07 3.58 2.58
CA ASP A 80 -20.34 3.16 3.18
C ASP A 80 -21.24 4.37 3.45
N SER A 81 -22.44 4.31 2.90
CA SER A 81 -23.46 5.32 3.13
C SER A 81 -24.42 4.80 4.21
N PRO A 82 -24.75 5.60 5.24
CA PRO A 82 -25.77 5.22 6.22
C PRO A 82 -27.17 5.10 5.61
N ARG A 83 -27.32 5.34 4.30
CA ARG A 83 -28.55 5.14 3.52
C ARG A 83 -28.58 3.80 2.77
N ILE A 84 -27.53 2.98 2.84
CA ILE A 84 -27.45 1.67 2.18
C ILE A 84 -27.60 0.59 3.25
N ASP A 85 -28.76 -0.07 3.27
CA ASP A 85 -29.05 -1.13 4.24
C ASP A 85 -28.45 -2.49 3.84
N LEU A 86 -28.07 -2.66 2.56
CA LEU A 86 -27.51 -3.89 2.00
C LEU A 86 -26.35 -3.58 1.04
N PRO A 87 -25.11 -3.44 1.55
CA PRO A 87 -23.95 -3.12 0.74
C PRO A 87 -23.48 -4.35 -0.05
N LEU A 88 -23.86 -4.44 -1.33
CA LEU A 88 -23.43 -5.52 -2.25
C LEU A 88 -22.40 -5.05 -3.29
N GLY A 89 -21.87 -3.84 -3.16
CA GLY A 89 -21.03 -3.19 -4.16
C GLY A 89 -19.54 -3.58 -4.13
N VAL A 90 -19.06 -4.22 -3.06
CA VAL A 90 -17.61 -4.43 -2.80
C VAL A 90 -17.20 -5.91 -2.71
N THR A 91 -18.06 -6.84 -3.12
CA THR A 91 -17.78 -8.31 -3.16
C THR A 91 -17.32 -8.93 -1.84
N GLU A 92 -17.72 -8.35 -0.70
CA GLU A 92 -17.39 -8.85 0.62
C GLU A 92 -18.17 -10.12 0.98
N ARG A 93 -17.56 -10.96 1.83
CA ARG A 93 -18.23 -12.12 2.41
C ARG A 93 -18.96 -11.73 3.71
N PRO A 94 -19.99 -12.49 4.11
CA PRO A 94 -20.61 -12.32 5.41
C PRO A 94 -19.60 -12.38 6.55
N VAL A 95 -19.89 -11.64 7.63
CA VAL A 95 -19.08 -11.64 8.84
C VAL A 95 -18.94 -13.08 9.37
N PRO A 96 -17.72 -13.54 9.71
CA PRO A 96 -17.51 -14.88 10.26
C PRO A 96 -18.28 -15.11 11.57
N SER A 97 -18.54 -16.38 11.91
CA SER A 97 -19.26 -16.75 13.13
C SER A 97 -18.56 -16.22 14.40
N ALA A 98 -19.34 -16.03 15.48
CA ALA A 98 -18.79 -15.57 16.76
C ALA A 98 -17.66 -16.48 17.28
N ASP A 99 -17.82 -17.80 17.14
CA ASP A 99 -16.83 -18.78 17.58
C ASP A 99 -15.53 -18.69 16.77
N LEU A 100 -15.61 -18.46 15.44
CA LEU A 100 -14.44 -18.22 14.60
C LEU A 100 -13.72 -16.92 14.97
N ARG A 101 -14.48 -15.87 15.31
CA ARG A 101 -13.91 -14.60 15.78
C ARG A 101 -13.25 -14.73 17.15
N ALA A 102 -13.80 -15.54 18.05
CA ALA A 102 -13.23 -15.75 19.38
C ALA A 102 -11.96 -16.63 19.35
N SER A 103 -11.89 -17.61 18.44
CA SER A 103 -10.79 -18.59 18.37
C SER A 103 -9.55 -18.11 17.59
N ASN A 104 -9.70 -17.22 16.60
CA ASN A 104 -8.59 -16.80 15.72
C ASN A 104 -7.86 -15.51 16.12
N PHE A 105 -8.31 -14.80 17.16
CA PHE A 105 -7.79 -13.46 17.50
C PHE A 105 -7.34 -13.31 18.95
N ALA A 106 -7.05 -14.41 19.66
CA ALA A 106 -6.41 -14.34 20.97
C ALA A 106 -4.93 -13.93 20.82
N LEU A 107 -4.69 -12.70 20.36
CA LEU A 107 -3.38 -12.08 20.38
C LEU A 107 -3.08 -11.69 21.83
N ASP A 108 -2.10 -12.32 22.45
CA ASP A 108 -1.61 -11.93 23.76
C ASP A 108 -0.64 -10.74 23.65
N ALA A 109 -0.34 -10.13 24.80
CA ALA A 109 0.56 -8.98 24.87
C ALA A 109 1.97 -9.30 24.33
N GLU A 110 2.40 -10.55 24.47
CA GLU A 110 3.69 -11.01 23.97
C GLU A 110 3.71 -11.08 22.44
N SER A 111 2.63 -11.56 21.81
CA SER A 111 2.46 -11.60 20.36
C SER A 111 2.47 -10.20 19.75
N LEU A 112 1.84 -9.22 20.42
CA LEU A 112 1.83 -7.82 19.98
C LEU A 112 3.18 -7.11 20.14
N ALA A 113 4.03 -7.57 21.06
CA ALA A 113 5.33 -6.97 21.34
C ALA A 113 6.44 -7.45 20.38
N ARG A 114 6.18 -8.49 19.57
CA ARG A 114 7.15 -9.09 18.65
C ARG A 114 6.92 -8.64 17.21
N TYR A 115 7.98 -8.65 16.40
CA TYR A 115 7.82 -8.53 14.95
C TYR A 115 7.07 -9.74 14.39
N PRO A 116 6.18 -9.53 13.40
CA PRO A 116 5.44 -10.63 12.78
C PRO A 116 6.38 -11.55 11.99
N ASP A 117 6.03 -12.84 11.95
CA ASP A 117 6.68 -13.86 11.11
C ASP A 117 5.62 -14.61 10.31
N GLY A 118 5.71 -14.55 8.98
CA GLY A 118 4.75 -15.17 8.07
C GLY A 118 5.04 -16.65 7.75
N ARG A 119 6.22 -17.17 8.07
CA ARG A 119 6.70 -18.47 7.58
C ARG A 119 5.80 -19.65 7.97
N SER A 120 5.22 -19.61 9.17
CA SER A 120 4.29 -20.66 9.63
C SER A 120 3.01 -20.68 8.81
N LEU A 121 2.48 -19.51 8.46
CA LEU A 121 1.30 -19.38 7.59
C LEU A 121 1.62 -19.80 6.15
N GLU A 122 2.78 -19.38 5.63
CA GLU A 122 3.26 -19.78 4.30
C GLU A 122 3.37 -21.30 4.18
N ALA A 123 3.92 -21.99 5.18
CA ALA A 123 4.01 -23.44 5.20
C ALA A 123 2.63 -24.13 5.20
N VAL A 124 1.67 -23.62 5.99
CA VAL A 124 0.30 -24.15 6.02
C VAL A 124 -0.42 -23.95 4.69
N LEU A 125 -0.28 -22.77 4.08
CA LEU A 125 -0.86 -22.46 2.78
C LEU A 125 -0.23 -23.31 1.67
N ALA A 126 1.09 -23.49 1.69
CA ALA A 126 1.80 -24.32 0.74
C ALA A 126 1.29 -25.78 0.77
N ALA A 127 1.18 -26.36 1.96
CA ALA A 127 0.62 -27.70 2.13
C ALA A 127 -0.82 -27.80 1.61
N ARG A 128 -1.66 -26.78 1.89
CA ARG A 128 -3.05 -26.73 1.40
C ARG A 128 -3.16 -26.62 -0.12
N LEU A 129 -2.23 -25.92 -0.75
CA LEU A 129 -2.20 -25.70 -2.20
C LEU A 129 -1.44 -26.81 -2.96
N GLY A 130 -0.79 -27.74 -2.24
CA GLY A 130 0.02 -28.80 -2.87
C GLY A 130 1.33 -28.29 -3.47
N THR A 131 1.92 -27.25 -2.88
CA THR A 131 3.14 -26.57 -3.34
C THR A 131 4.17 -26.51 -2.20
N THR A 132 5.35 -25.92 -2.44
CA THR A 132 6.40 -25.77 -1.42
C THR A 132 6.37 -24.37 -0.80
N PRO A 133 6.87 -24.18 0.44
CA PRO A 133 6.85 -22.86 1.09
C PRO A 133 7.57 -21.75 0.33
N ASP A 134 8.62 -22.07 -0.46
CA ASP A 134 9.34 -21.11 -1.30
C ASP A 134 8.54 -20.63 -2.52
N GLN A 135 7.41 -21.26 -2.82
CA GLN A 135 6.47 -20.85 -3.87
C GLN A 135 5.28 -20.05 -3.31
N VAL A 136 5.26 -19.75 -2.00
CA VAL A 136 4.18 -19.01 -1.34
C VAL A 136 4.75 -17.80 -0.61
N MET A 137 4.10 -16.65 -0.78
CA MET A 137 4.43 -15.43 -0.05
C MET A 137 3.14 -14.85 0.53
N VAL A 138 3.16 -14.53 1.83
CA VAL A 138 2.04 -13.82 2.47
C VAL A 138 2.23 -12.32 2.31
N THR A 139 1.16 -11.63 1.86
CA THR A 139 1.11 -10.18 1.67
C THR A 139 -0.12 -9.59 2.36
N ALA A 140 -0.17 -8.27 2.53
CA ALA A 140 -1.33 -7.52 2.99
C ALA A 140 -2.41 -7.45 1.88
N GLY A 141 -3.01 -8.61 1.58
CA GLY A 141 -3.97 -8.78 0.50
C GLY A 141 -3.33 -8.91 -0.88
N ALA A 142 -4.18 -9.13 -1.89
CA ALA A 142 -3.76 -9.34 -3.28
C ALA A 142 -3.18 -8.06 -3.92
N ASP A 143 -3.58 -6.89 -3.44
CA ASP A 143 -3.10 -5.60 -3.91
C ASP A 143 -1.59 -5.41 -3.68
N GLU A 144 -1.09 -5.76 -2.48
CA GLU A 144 0.37 -5.74 -2.24
C GLU A 144 1.08 -6.80 -3.09
N ALA A 145 0.48 -7.97 -3.30
CA ALA A 145 1.08 -9.00 -4.16
C ALA A 145 1.22 -8.51 -5.61
N LEU A 146 0.20 -7.85 -6.16
CA LEU A 146 0.23 -7.24 -7.50
C LEU A 146 1.28 -6.13 -7.59
N ASP A 147 1.30 -5.19 -6.65
CA ASP A 147 2.30 -4.10 -6.63
C ASP A 147 3.73 -4.65 -6.60
N ARG A 148 4.00 -5.65 -5.75
CA ARG A 148 5.32 -6.29 -5.67
C ARG A 148 5.69 -7.04 -6.96
N ALA A 149 4.77 -7.82 -7.51
CA ALA A 149 5.01 -8.54 -8.77
C ALA A 149 5.31 -7.56 -9.92
N PHE A 150 4.55 -6.47 -10.02
CA PHE A 150 4.76 -5.48 -11.06
C PHE A 150 6.06 -4.71 -10.87
N ARG A 151 6.43 -4.32 -9.64
CA ARG A 151 7.73 -3.68 -9.37
C ARG A 151 8.93 -4.59 -9.65
N ALA A 152 8.75 -5.90 -9.51
CA ALA A 152 9.79 -6.88 -9.82
C ALA A 152 9.97 -7.08 -11.34
N MET A 153 8.91 -6.89 -12.13
CA MET A 153 8.88 -7.25 -13.55
C MET A 153 8.90 -6.07 -14.51
N LEU A 154 8.39 -4.91 -14.11
CA LEU A 154 8.13 -3.76 -14.97
C LEU A 154 9.07 -2.58 -14.65
N THR A 155 9.43 -1.86 -15.71
CA THR A 155 10.09 -0.56 -15.69
C THR A 155 9.31 0.44 -16.57
N PRO A 156 9.61 1.75 -16.54
CA PRO A 156 8.87 2.75 -17.33
C PRO A 156 8.86 2.57 -18.85
N ASN A 157 9.65 1.64 -19.40
CA ASN A 157 9.71 1.37 -20.84
C ASN A 157 9.13 0.00 -21.23
N ASP A 158 8.63 -0.75 -20.24
CA ASP A 158 7.96 -2.02 -20.44
C ASP A 158 6.46 -1.80 -20.60
N ASN A 159 5.77 -2.84 -21.05
CA ASN A 159 4.32 -2.86 -21.06
C ASN A 159 3.75 -4.15 -20.45
N LEU A 160 2.47 -4.05 -20.08
CA LEU A 160 1.63 -5.14 -19.62
C LEU A 160 0.43 -5.26 -20.55
N VAL A 161 0.02 -6.50 -20.84
CA VAL A 161 -1.21 -6.79 -21.61
C VAL A 161 -2.30 -7.27 -20.65
N VAL A 162 -3.51 -6.74 -20.78
CA VAL A 162 -4.65 -7.14 -19.95
C VAL A 162 -5.97 -7.00 -20.72
N ALA A 163 -6.94 -7.88 -20.46
CA ALA A 163 -8.29 -7.74 -21.00
C ALA A 163 -9.10 -6.68 -20.21
N THR A 164 -9.95 -5.90 -20.87
CA THR A 164 -10.79 -4.87 -20.22
C THR A 164 -12.25 -4.94 -20.67
N PRO A 165 -13.24 -4.70 -19.80
CA PRO A 165 -13.12 -4.30 -18.40
C PRO A 165 -12.62 -5.43 -17.50
N THR A 166 -11.78 -5.09 -16.52
CA THR A 166 -11.24 -6.02 -15.52
C THR A 166 -11.01 -5.29 -14.19
N PHE A 167 -10.37 -5.95 -13.22
CA PHE A 167 -10.00 -5.37 -11.95
C PHE A 167 -9.09 -4.16 -12.14
N GLU A 168 -9.58 -2.98 -11.78
CA GLU A 168 -8.99 -1.68 -12.11
C GLU A 168 -7.59 -1.43 -11.52
N MET A 169 -7.27 -2.09 -10.39
CA MET A 169 -5.98 -1.94 -9.72
C MET A 169 -4.81 -2.46 -10.56
N VAL A 170 -5.06 -3.37 -11.51
CA VAL A 170 -4.04 -3.85 -12.45
C VAL A 170 -3.43 -2.68 -13.23
N ALA A 171 -4.28 -1.86 -13.86
CA ALA A 171 -3.80 -0.70 -14.59
C ALA A 171 -3.22 0.36 -13.64
N HIS A 172 -3.77 0.50 -12.44
CA HIS A 172 -3.29 1.48 -11.45
C HIS A 172 -1.84 1.19 -11.03
N TYR A 173 -1.52 -0.05 -10.68
CA TYR A 173 -0.17 -0.44 -10.27
C TYR A 173 0.86 -0.37 -11.41
N ALA A 174 0.48 -0.77 -12.63
CA ALA A 174 1.35 -0.62 -13.80
C ALA A 174 1.69 0.86 -14.07
N ASN A 175 0.68 1.73 -14.01
CA ASN A 175 0.85 3.16 -14.22
C ASN A 175 1.64 3.83 -13.08
N LEU A 176 1.55 3.35 -11.83
CA LEU A 176 2.39 3.82 -10.71
C LEU A 176 3.89 3.63 -10.97
N ILE A 177 4.25 2.56 -11.69
CA ILE A 177 5.61 2.25 -12.10
C ILE A 177 6.01 3.06 -13.36
N GLY A 178 5.02 3.53 -14.12
CA GLY A 178 5.20 4.19 -15.42
C GLY A 178 5.22 3.22 -16.60
N ALA A 179 4.80 1.97 -16.41
CA ALA A 179 4.66 1.00 -17.48
C ALA A 179 3.40 1.26 -18.31
N GLU A 180 3.44 0.93 -19.59
CA GLU A 180 2.30 1.07 -20.50
C GLU A 180 1.31 -0.09 -20.33
N VAL A 181 0.01 0.21 -20.33
CA VAL A 181 -1.06 -0.79 -20.26
C VAL A 181 -1.67 -0.98 -21.65
N LEU A 182 -1.42 -2.13 -22.25
CA LEU A 182 -2.02 -2.57 -23.52
C LEU A 182 -3.33 -3.28 -23.22
N ALA A 183 -4.41 -2.51 -23.21
CA ALA A 183 -5.76 -3.01 -22.95
C ALA A 183 -6.38 -3.68 -24.18
N VAL A 184 -6.88 -4.90 -24.01
CA VAL A 184 -7.60 -5.65 -25.05
C VAL A 184 -9.08 -5.75 -24.66
N PRO A 185 -10.04 -5.31 -25.49
CA PRO A 185 -11.45 -5.42 -25.17
C PRO A 185 -11.88 -6.87 -24.91
N TRP A 186 -12.64 -7.06 -23.83
CA TRP A 186 -13.27 -8.34 -23.54
C TRP A 186 -14.50 -8.50 -24.43
N GLU A 187 -14.41 -9.37 -25.43
CA GLU A 187 -15.52 -9.69 -26.34
C GLU A 187 -16.50 -10.70 -25.70
N PRO A 188 -17.79 -10.73 -26.09
CA PRO A 188 -18.71 -11.77 -25.67
C PRO A 188 -18.19 -13.17 -26.04
N GLY A 189 -18.09 -14.06 -25.05
CA GLY A 189 -17.42 -15.36 -25.20
C GLY A 189 -16.45 -15.58 -24.05
N GLY A 190 -15.30 -16.20 -24.28
CA GLY A 190 -14.28 -16.41 -23.26
C GLY A 190 -13.28 -15.25 -23.15
N LEU A 191 -12.13 -15.54 -22.55
CA LEU A 191 -10.98 -14.63 -22.59
C LEU A 191 -10.55 -14.40 -24.06
N PRO A 192 -10.26 -13.16 -24.50
CA PRO A 192 -9.87 -12.86 -25.87
C PRO A 192 -8.39 -13.21 -26.13
N THR A 193 -8.03 -14.48 -25.94
CA THR A 193 -6.66 -14.99 -25.94
C THR A 193 -5.87 -14.62 -27.21
N ASP A 194 -6.50 -14.70 -28.39
CA ASP A 194 -5.83 -14.39 -29.67
C ASP A 194 -5.47 -12.91 -29.78
N ALA A 195 -6.39 -12.03 -29.37
CA ALA A 195 -6.16 -10.60 -29.39
C ALA A 195 -5.14 -10.18 -28.33
N MET A 196 -5.14 -10.83 -27.16
CA MET A 196 -4.11 -10.64 -26.13
C MET A 196 -2.72 -11.04 -26.65
N LEU A 197 -2.60 -12.21 -27.31
CA LEU A 197 -1.34 -12.63 -27.92
C LEU A 197 -0.88 -11.68 -29.03
N ALA A 198 -1.80 -11.15 -29.84
CA ALA A 198 -1.48 -10.18 -30.88
C ALA A 198 -0.99 -8.83 -30.32
N ALA A 199 -1.40 -8.47 -29.10
CA ALA A 199 -0.93 -7.27 -28.40
C ALA A 199 0.44 -7.45 -27.72
N VAL A 200 0.94 -8.69 -27.57
CA VAL A 200 2.25 -8.96 -26.99
C VAL A 200 3.35 -8.42 -27.90
N THR A 201 4.31 -7.71 -27.29
CA THR A 201 5.48 -7.12 -27.93
C THR A 201 6.76 -7.61 -27.26
N PRO A 202 7.96 -7.33 -27.84
CA PRO A 202 9.23 -7.59 -27.15
C PRO A 202 9.39 -6.83 -25.81
N LYS A 203 8.61 -5.77 -25.59
CA LYS A 203 8.58 -4.97 -24.35
C LYS A 203 7.59 -5.50 -23.32
N THR A 204 6.75 -6.48 -23.67
CA THR A 204 5.78 -7.05 -22.74
C THR A 204 6.50 -7.86 -21.68
N LYS A 205 6.32 -7.50 -20.41
CA LYS A 205 6.88 -8.24 -19.27
C LYS A 205 5.84 -8.96 -18.44
N VAL A 206 4.58 -8.54 -18.55
CA VAL A 206 3.48 -9.13 -17.79
C VAL A 206 2.25 -9.25 -18.67
N VAL A 207 1.56 -10.38 -18.59
CA VAL A 207 0.21 -10.59 -19.15
C VAL A 207 -0.70 -10.96 -17.99
N VAL A 208 -1.74 -10.17 -17.76
CA VAL A 208 -2.65 -10.36 -16.60
C VAL A 208 -3.98 -10.95 -17.04
N VAL A 209 -4.43 -11.98 -16.32
CA VAL A 209 -5.71 -12.65 -16.50
C VAL A 209 -6.44 -12.72 -15.16
N VAL A 210 -7.48 -11.91 -14.99
CA VAL A 210 -8.36 -12.00 -13.83
C VAL A 210 -9.44 -13.05 -14.11
N SER A 211 -9.49 -14.12 -13.31
CA SER A 211 -10.42 -15.25 -13.51
C SER A 211 -10.89 -15.84 -12.17
N PRO A 212 -12.21 -15.85 -11.86
CA PRO A 212 -13.28 -15.17 -12.60
C PRO A 212 -13.03 -13.66 -12.69
N ASN A 213 -13.32 -13.06 -13.85
CA ASN A 213 -13.05 -11.66 -14.11
C ASN A 213 -13.97 -10.77 -13.29
N ASN A 214 -13.41 -9.84 -12.52
CA ASN A 214 -14.18 -8.72 -11.97
C ASN A 214 -14.14 -7.58 -13.02
N PRO A 215 -15.27 -7.04 -13.53
CA PRO A 215 -16.64 -7.17 -13.02
C PRO A 215 -17.53 -8.18 -13.77
N THR A 216 -17.05 -8.79 -14.86
CA THR A 216 -17.93 -9.51 -15.79
C THR A 216 -18.36 -10.91 -15.34
N GLY A 217 -17.64 -11.51 -14.38
CA GLY A 217 -17.80 -12.90 -13.94
C GLY A 217 -17.28 -13.94 -14.93
N ALA A 218 -16.76 -13.53 -16.10
CA ALA A 218 -16.27 -14.44 -17.13
C ALA A 218 -15.03 -15.21 -16.67
N VAL A 219 -14.85 -16.45 -17.13
CA VAL A 219 -13.80 -17.36 -16.66
C VAL A 219 -12.86 -17.70 -17.80
N ALA A 220 -11.56 -17.51 -17.58
CA ALA A 220 -10.52 -18.01 -18.47
C ALA A 220 -10.36 -19.53 -18.31
N THR A 221 -10.20 -20.25 -19.42
CA THR A 221 -9.97 -21.70 -19.38
C THR A 221 -8.50 -22.02 -19.13
N GLY A 222 -8.19 -23.22 -18.64
CA GLY A 222 -6.80 -23.66 -18.54
C GLY A 222 -6.09 -23.75 -19.90
N ALA A 223 -6.84 -23.89 -21.01
CA ALA A 223 -6.29 -23.83 -22.35
C ALA A 223 -5.84 -22.41 -22.71
N ASP A 224 -6.62 -21.38 -22.33
CA ASP A 224 -6.25 -19.97 -22.52
C ASP A 224 -4.95 -19.65 -21.81
N ILE A 225 -4.82 -20.03 -20.54
CA ILE A 225 -3.60 -19.78 -19.74
C ILE A 225 -2.38 -20.45 -20.37
N ARG A 226 -2.50 -21.71 -20.81
CA ARG A 226 -1.40 -22.42 -21.50
C ARG A 226 -1.01 -21.74 -22.81
N ARG A 227 -1.98 -21.23 -23.58
CA ARG A 227 -1.72 -20.52 -24.83
C ARG A 227 -1.00 -19.19 -24.59
N LEU A 228 -1.42 -18.43 -23.59
CA LEU A 228 -0.75 -17.19 -23.19
C LEU A 228 0.69 -17.46 -22.73
N SER A 229 0.88 -18.45 -21.85
CA SER A 229 2.20 -18.83 -21.35
C SER A 229 3.13 -19.32 -22.47
N GLY A 230 2.63 -20.12 -23.40
CA GLY A 230 3.40 -20.60 -24.55
C GLY A 230 3.65 -19.54 -25.62
N GLY A 231 2.73 -18.59 -25.81
CA GLY A 231 2.83 -17.53 -26.82
C GLY A 231 3.61 -16.30 -26.35
N ALA A 232 3.81 -16.13 -25.04
CA ALA A 232 4.60 -15.06 -24.45
C ALA A 232 5.63 -15.60 -23.42
N PRO A 233 6.57 -16.47 -23.83
CA PRO A 233 7.48 -17.16 -22.91
C PRO A 233 8.45 -16.23 -22.18
N HIS A 234 8.61 -14.99 -22.65
CA HIS A 234 9.43 -13.94 -22.04
C HIS A 234 8.67 -13.06 -21.03
N ALA A 235 7.36 -13.25 -20.89
CA ALA A 235 6.50 -12.47 -20.01
C ALA A 235 5.99 -13.33 -18.84
N LEU A 236 5.83 -12.71 -17.68
CA LEU A 236 5.11 -13.30 -16.56
C LEU A 236 3.62 -13.34 -16.91
N VAL A 237 3.01 -14.53 -16.90
CA VAL A 237 1.55 -14.67 -16.97
C VAL A 237 1.03 -14.75 -15.55
N LEU A 238 0.15 -13.81 -15.17
CA LEU A 238 -0.39 -13.64 -13.82
C LEU A 238 -1.91 -13.75 -13.83
#